data_AF-A0A1F5TQ25-F1
#
_entry.id   AF-A0A1F5TQ25-F1
#
_cell.length_a   1.000
_cell.length_b   1.000
_cell.length_c   1.000
_cell.angle_alpha   90.00
_cell.angle_beta   90.00
_cell.angle_gamma   90.00
#
_symmetry.space_group_name_H-M   'P 1'
#
loop_
_entity.id
_entity.type
_entity.pdbx_description
1 polymer ?
#
loop_
_entity_poly.entity_id
_entity_poly.type
_entity_poly.pdbx_seq_one_letter_code
_entity_poly.pdbx_strand_id
1 'polypeptide(L)'
;MNKDESLIIEKLKRIPYCIGIIYAGSRIEGNYTETSDYDFTVLIEKGESYYKIFYYKDLLIDVCCATIEVIIKQDFDRNKVANAELFILAYGKIVFDKIGQMSAIQKQAKKIWALGPIKDKKEAGYLCTMFLYTLNKEKSELAHYEWNVITNKAVKLFFELHNTWLPKPFQIETKIKELDRDFFKFFEMAYLSKLEDRINLTKKMIEYLIKKFNLPQTREIYFLKDEN
;
A
#
# COMPACT_ATOMS: atom_id res chain seq x y z
N MET A 1 15.82 -2.70 23.30
CA MET A 1 14.79 -3.74 23.14
C MET A 1 14.32 -4.07 24.54
N ASN A 2 13.01 -3.98 24.79
CA ASN A 2 12.45 -4.19 26.13
C ASN A 2 12.34 -5.70 26.43
N LYS A 3 11.96 -6.03 27.68
CA LYS A 3 11.85 -7.42 28.13
C LYS A 3 10.78 -8.22 27.37
N ASP A 4 9.68 -7.56 27.03
CA ASP A 4 8.54 -8.19 26.36
C ASP A 4 8.88 -8.50 24.89
N GLU A 5 9.49 -7.56 24.17
CA GLU A 5 10.03 -7.75 22.81
C GLU A 5 11.00 -8.93 22.77
N SER A 6 11.92 -8.98 23.73
CA SER A 6 12.91 -10.06 23.83
C SER A 6 12.23 -11.42 24.05
N LEU A 7 11.21 -11.48 24.92
CA LEU A 7 10.45 -12.71 25.16
C LEU A 7 9.68 -13.16 23.91
N ILE A 8 9.03 -12.24 23.20
CA ILE A 8 8.29 -12.55 21.97
C ILE A 8 9.26 -13.10 20.92
N ILE A 9 10.40 -12.44 20.71
CA ILE A 9 11.42 -12.88 19.76
C ILE A 9 11.94 -14.28 20.11
N GLU A 10 12.22 -14.58 21.38
CA GLU A 10 12.63 -15.92 21.82
C GLU A 10 11.55 -16.99 21.59
N LYS A 11 10.27 -16.62 21.64
CA LYS A 11 9.18 -17.53 21.27
C LYS A 11 9.11 -17.74 19.76
N LEU A 12 9.26 -16.68 18.96
CA LEU A 12 9.25 -16.76 17.50
C LEU A 12 10.44 -17.56 16.94
N LYS A 13 11.61 -17.50 17.57
CA LYS A 13 12.77 -18.34 17.21
C LYS A 13 12.50 -19.85 17.31
N ARG A 14 11.48 -20.26 18.07
CA ARG A 14 11.08 -21.67 18.22
C ARG A 14 10.13 -22.13 17.11
N ILE A 15 9.69 -21.24 16.22
CA ILE A 15 8.94 -21.64 15.02
C ILE A 15 9.82 -22.62 14.23
N PRO A 16 9.31 -23.79 13.82
CA PRO A 16 10.08 -24.76 13.06
C PRO A 16 10.72 -24.13 11.83
N TYR A 17 11.99 -24.45 11.60
CA TYR A 17 12.77 -23.95 10.45
C TYR A 17 12.94 -22.43 10.40
N CYS A 18 12.74 -21.72 11.52
CA CYS A 18 13.02 -20.29 11.62
C CYS A 18 14.50 -20.00 11.37
N ILE A 19 14.77 -19.16 10.38
CA ILE A 19 16.12 -18.75 9.99
C ILE A 19 16.31 -17.23 10.04
N GLY A 20 15.23 -16.45 10.17
CA GLY A 20 15.33 -15.00 10.33
C GLY A 20 14.06 -14.37 10.86
N ILE A 21 14.17 -13.22 11.52
CA ILE A 21 13.05 -12.44 12.02
C ILE A 21 13.34 -10.95 11.77
N ILE A 22 12.40 -10.28 11.11
CA ILE A 22 12.30 -8.82 11.06
C ILE A 22 11.21 -8.38 12.02
N TYR A 23 11.52 -7.36 12.81
CA TYR A 23 10.58 -6.63 13.63
C TYR A 23 10.36 -5.25 13.00
N ALA A 24 9.12 -4.83 12.82
CA ALA A 24 8.77 -3.58 12.17
C ALA A 24 7.61 -2.87 12.90
N GLY A 25 7.01 -1.90 12.21
CA GLY A 25 5.89 -1.15 12.74
C GLY A 25 6.30 0.06 13.58
N SER A 26 5.30 0.65 14.20
CA SER A 26 5.42 1.94 14.89
C SER A 26 6.46 1.95 16.02
N ARG A 27 6.67 0.79 16.66
CA ARG A 27 7.64 0.61 17.75
C ARG A 27 9.08 0.69 17.27
N ILE A 28 9.36 0.27 16.04
CA ILE A 28 10.67 0.42 15.40
C ILE A 28 10.85 1.81 14.80
N GLU A 29 9.78 2.40 14.28
CA GLU A 29 9.78 3.75 13.71
C GLU A 29 9.83 4.88 14.77
N GLY A 30 9.54 4.56 16.03
CA GLY A 30 9.57 5.51 17.14
C GLY A 30 8.31 6.36 17.30
N ASN A 31 7.21 6.01 16.61
CA ASN A 31 5.92 6.70 16.64
C ASN A 31 4.81 5.85 17.27
N TYR A 32 5.18 4.91 18.14
CA TYR A 32 4.23 4.02 18.83
C TYR A 32 3.51 4.71 19.98
N THR A 33 2.31 4.22 20.28
CA THR A 33 1.53 4.54 21.48
C THR A 33 1.53 3.33 22.41
N GLU A 34 0.99 3.49 23.62
CA GLU A 34 0.84 2.39 24.57
C GLU A 34 0.03 1.22 24.00
N THR A 35 -0.87 1.50 23.06
CA THR A 35 -1.76 0.53 22.41
C THR A 35 -1.22 -0.01 21.09
N SER A 36 -0.01 0.39 20.66
CA SER A 36 0.56 -0.10 19.41
C SER A 36 0.87 -1.60 19.48
N ASP A 37 0.57 -2.26 18.37
CA ASP A 37 0.85 -3.66 18.08
C ASP A 37 2.35 -3.97 17.92
N TYR A 38 2.64 -5.25 17.72
CA TYR A 38 3.96 -5.75 17.36
C TYR A 38 3.92 -6.46 16.01
N ASP A 39 4.63 -5.95 15.01
CA ASP A 39 4.66 -6.51 13.65
C ASP A 39 5.94 -7.32 13.39
N PHE A 40 5.81 -8.62 13.15
CA PHE A 40 6.94 -9.49 12.83
C PHE A 40 6.80 -10.17 11.48
N THR A 41 7.91 -10.24 10.74
CA THR A 41 8.07 -11.15 9.60
C THR A 41 9.09 -12.23 9.97
N VAL A 42 8.66 -13.49 9.99
CA VAL A 42 9.49 -14.65 10.28
C VAL A 42 9.82 -15.36 8.97
N LEU A 43 11.10 -15.47 8.67
CA LEU A 43 11.59 -16.25 7.54
C LEU A 43 11.80 -17.70 7.99
N ILE A 44 11.14 -18.62 7.30
CA ILE A 44 11.32 -20.06 7.47
C ILE A 44 11.98 -20.66 6.23
N GLU A 45 12.85 -21.65 6.45
CA GLU A 45 13.54 -22.36 5.36
C GLU A 45 12.58 -23.24 4.55
N LYS A 46 11.61 -23.89 5.23
CA LYS A 46 10.61 -24.76 4.61
C LYS A 46 9.34 -24.87 5.45
N GLY A 47 8.27 -25.31 4.82
CA GLY A 47 6.93 -25.42 5.41
C GLY A 47 5.95 -24.47 4.71
N GLU A 48 4.77 -24.33 5.28
CA GLU A 48 3.73 -23.44 4.74
C GLU A 48 3.92 -22.02 5.26
N SER A 49 3.73 -21.05 4.37
CA SER A 49 3.64 -19.65 4.76
C SER A 49 2.26 -19.38 5.33
N TYR A 50 2.19 -18.63 6.43
CA TYR A 50 0.93 -18.33 7.10
C TYR A 50 1.01 -16.97 7.80
N TYR A 51 -0.17 -16.46 8.12
CA TYR A 51 -0.35 -15.23 8.87
C TYR A 51 -1.05 -15.56 10.19
N LYS A 52 -0.56 -15.00 11.30
CA LYS A 52 -1.11 -15.28 12.63
C LYS A 52 -1.15 -14.03 13.48
N ILE A 53 -2.35 -13.72 13.97
CA ILE A 53 -2.59 -12.68 14.96
C ILE A 53 -2.89 -13.33 16.31
N PHE A 54 -2.34 -12.77 17.39
CA PHE A 54 -2.71 -13.12 18.76
C PHE A 54 -2.44 -11.95 19.70
N TYR A 55 -2.88 -12.07 20.96
CA TYR A 55 -2.69 -11.02 21.97
C TYR A 55 -1.67 -11.42 23.03
N TYR A 56 -0.87 -10.45 23.47
CA TYR A 56 0.02 -10.54 24.63
C TYR A 56 -0.13 -9.28 25.47
N LYS A 57 -0.63 -9.43 26.71
CA LYS A 57 -0.95 -8.30 27.60
C LYS A 57 -1.84 -7.25 26.91
N ASP A 58 -2.92 -7.71 26.28
CA ASP A 58 -3.89 -6.89 25.55
C ASP A 58 -3.34 -6.13 24.33
N LEU A 59 -2.08 -6.37 23.95
CA LEU A 59 -1.47 -5.86 22.74
C LEU A 59 -1.51 -6.90 21.64
N LEU A 60 -1.89 -6.47 20.44
CA LEU A 60 -1.91 -7.31 19.26
C LEU A 60 -0.47 -7.62 18.82
N ILE A 61 -0.23 -8.88 18.48
CA ILE A 61 0.99 -9.35 17.83
C ILE A 61 0.58 -9.89 16.47
N ASP A 62 1.14 -9.27 15.43
CA ASP A 62 1.03 -9.68 14.04
C ASP A 62 2.31 -10.45 13.65
N VAL A 63 2.13 -11.67 13.14
CA VAL A 63 3.22 -12.51 12.63
C VAL A 63 2.90 -12.99 11.22
N CYS A 64 3.65 -12.49 10.25
CA CYS A 64 3.74 -13.07 8.91
C CYS A 64 4.91 -14.07 8.87
N CYS A 65 4.61 -15.35 8.72
CA CYS A 65 5.60 -16.40 8.55
C CYS A 65 5.68 -16.78 7.08
N ALA A 66 6.83 -16.58 6.44
CA ALA A 66 6.97 -16.77 5.00
C ALA A 66 8.24 -17.54 4.63
N THR A 67 8.16 -18.32 3.55
CA THR A 67 9.34 -18.86 2.87
C THR A 67 9.96 -17.81 1.95
N ILE A 68 11.21 -18.01 1.58
CA ILE A 68 11.89 -17.12 0.62
C ILE A 68 11.16 -17.06 -0.74
N GLU A 69 10.61 -18.18 -1.20
CA GLU A 69 9.90 -18.26 -2.48
C GLU A 69 8.65 -17.38 -2.47
N VAL A 70 7.92 -17.38 -1.36
CA VAL A 70 6.73 -16.53 -1.18
C VAL A 70 7.12 -15.05 -1.17
N ILE A 71 8.15 -14.69 -0.40
CA ILE A 71 8.67 -13.31 -0.37
C ILE A 71 9.09 -12.83 -1.76
N ILE A 72 9.86 -13.64 -2.50
CA ILE A 72 10.31 -13.28 -3.85
C ILE A 72 9.10 -13.11 -4.78
N LYS A 73 8.11 -14.00 -4.69
CA LYS A 73 6.93 -13.97 -5.58
C LYS A 73 6.00 -12.80 -5.28
N GLN A 74 5.81 -12.46 -4.00
CA GLN A 74 4.83 -11.47 -3.56
C GLN A 74 5.45 -10.08 -3.45
N ASP A 75 6.64 -9.97 -2.86
CA ASP A 75 7.18 -8.69 -2.42
C ASP A 75 8.21 -8.10 -3.37
N PHE A 76 8.78 -8.89 -4.28
CA PHE A 76 9.81 -8.42 -5.22
C PHE A 76 9.31 -8.17 -6.64
N ASP A 77 8.09 -8.59 -6.98
CA ASP A 77 7.43 -8.18 -8.22
C ASP A 77 6.75 -6.83 -8.01
N ARG A 78 7.31 -5.76 -8.59
CA ARG A 78 6.79 -4.39 -8.47
C ARG A 78 5.34 -4.23 -8.98
N ASN A 79 4.81 -5.18 -9.76
CA ASN A 79 3.41 -5.17 -10.20
C ASN A 79 2.45 -5.77 -9.17
N LYS A 80 2.96 -6.61 -8.25
CA LYS A 80 2.15 -7.40 -7.30
C LYS A 80 2.40 -7.04 -5.85
N VAL A 81 3.53 -6.37 -5.57
CA VAL A 81 3.95 -6.02 -4.24
C VAL A 81 2.91 -5.19 -3.52
N ALA A 82 2.58 -5.61 -2.31
CA ALA A 82 1.88 -4.78 -1.36
C ALA A 82 2.91 -3.90 -0.63
N ASN A 83 2.66 -2.59 -0.62
CA ASN A 83 3.67 -1.60 -0.24
C ASN A 83 4.13 -1.75 1.22
N ALA A 84 3.27 -2.26 2.10
CA ALA A 84 3.56 -2.40 3.52
C ALA A 84 4.61 -3.49 3.77
N GLU A 85 4.49 -4.63 3.08
CA GLU A 85 5.33 -5.81 3.22
C GLU A 85 6.74 -5.53 2.69
N LEU A 86 6.86 -4.91 1.52
CA LEU A 86 8.17 -4.48 1.01
C LEU A 86 8.83 -3.43 1.91
N PHE A 87 8.06 -2.50 2.47
CA PHE A 87 8.60 -1.54 3.44
C PHE A 87 9.14 -2.23 4.69
N ILE A 88 8.37 -3.18 5.25
CA ILE A 88 8.77 -3.99 6.41
C ILE A 88 10.08 -4.73 6.10
N LEU A 89 10.18 -5.40 4.95
CA LEU A 89 11.40 -6.10 4.55
C LEU A 89 12.58 -5.13 4.37
N ALA A 90 12.34 -3.96 3.76
CA ALA A 90 13.39 -2.99 3.45
C ALA A 90 13.90 -2.24 4.69
N TYR A 91 13.05 -1.88 5.65
CA TYR A 91 13.41 -0.98 6.75
C TYR A 91 13.15 -1.54 8.14
N GLY A 92 12.48 -2.68 8.26
CA GLY A 92 12.31 -3.36 9.53
C GLY A 92 13.66 -3.76 10.14
N LYS A 93 13.68 -3.81 11.47
CA LYS A 93 14.86 -4.21 12.23
C LYS A 93 15.02 -5.72 12.18
N ILE A 94 16.13 -6.20 11.63
CA ILE A 94 16.49 -7.62 11.75
C ILE A 94 16.84 -7.90 13.21
N VAL A 95 16.05 -8.77 13.87
CA VAL A 95 16.23 -9.16 15.28
C VAL A 95 16.73 -10.60 15.43
N PHE A 96 16.72 -11.37 14.34
CA PHE A 96 17.33 -12.69 14.24
C PHE A 96 17.71 -12.96 12.79
N ASP A 97 18.90 -13.50 12.55
CA ASP A 97 19.35 -13.94 11.23
C ASP A 97 20.39 -15.06 11.41
N LYS A 98 19.94 -16.30 11.30
CA LYS A 98 20.74 -17.48 11.62
C LYS A 98 21.88 -17.69 10.63
N ILE A 99 21.64 -17.40 9.35
CA ILE A 99 22.53 -17.74 8.23
C ILE A 99 22.80 -16.56 7.28
N GLY A 100 22.33 -15.35 7.61
CA GLY A 100 22.50 -14.15 6.76
C GLY A 100 21.42 -13.97 5.69
N GLN A 101 20.44 -14.88 5.62
CA GLN A 101 19.42 -14.86 4.57
C GLN A 101 18.46 -13.68 4.72
N MET A 102 18.12 -13.30 5.96
CA MET A 102 17.23 -12.16 6.18
C MET A 102 17.91 -10.85 5.75
N SER A 103 19.21 -10.71 6.03
CA SER A 103 20.02 -9.58 5.59
C SER A 103 20.11 -9.49 4.06
N ALA A 104 20.23 -10.61 3.37
CA ALA A 104 20.22 -10.66 1.91
C ALA A 104 18.87 -10.21 1.33
N ILE A 105 17.76 -10.72 1.89
CA ILE A 105 16.39 -10.31 1.52
C ILE A 105 16.20 -8.81 1.75
N GLN A 106 16.56 -8.28 2.92
CA GLN A 106 16.45 -6.86 3.21
C GLN A 106 17.26 -6.00 2.23
N LYS A 107 18.47 -6.42 1.85
CA LYS A 107 19.29 -5.72 0.85
C LYS A 107 18.59 -5.66 -0.51
N GLN A 108 17.94 -6.74 -0.92
CA GLN A 108 17.15 -6.77 -2.16
C GLN A 108 15.89 -5.91 -2.05
N ALA A 109 15.16 -5.99 -0.95
CA ALA A 109 13.99 -5.17 -0.67
C ALA A 109 14.32 -3.68 -0.74
N LYS A 110 15.44 -3.23 -0.14
CA LYS A 110 15.91 -1.84 -0.23
C LYS A 110 16.17 -1.39 -1.67
N LYS A 111 16.77 -2.26 -2.50
CA LYS A 111 16.99 -1.95 -3.93
C LYS A 111 15.68 -1.76 -4.66
N ILE A 112 14.71 -2.65 -4.46
CA ILE A 112 13.40 -2.57 -5.11
C ILE A 112 12.62 -1.36 -4.61
N TRP A 113 12.64 -1.11 -3.30
CA TRP A 113 12.02 0.07 -2.71
C TRP A 113 12.54 1.36 -3.33
N ALA A 114 13.86 1.47 -3.52
CA ALA A 114 14.50 2.64 -4.12
C ALA A 114 14.10 2.87 -5.59
N LEU A 115 13.66 1.84 -6.33
CA LEU A 115 13.15 2.01 -7.69
C LEU A 115 11.78 2.69 -7.73
N GLY A 116 11.02 2.63 -6.63
CA GLY A 116 9.64 3.13 -6.56
C GLY A 116 8.63 2.18 -7.26
N PRO A 117 7.33 2.51 -7.19
CA PRO A 117 6.29 1.79 -7.92
C PRO A 117 6.46 1.91 -9.44
N ILE A 118 5.81 1.03 -10.20
CA ILE A 118 5.79 1.12 -11.67
C ILE A 118 4.88 2.26 -12.10
N LYS A 119 5.35 3.05 -13.07
CA LYS A 119 4.60 4.15 -13.69
C LYS A 119 4.03 3.76 -15.04
N ASP A 120 3.05 2.88 -15.07
CA ASP A 120 2.37 2.56 -16.32
C ASP A 120 1.36 3.67 -16.66
N LYS A 121 1.79 4.65 -17.44
CA LYS A 121 0.92 5.75 -17.88
C LYS A 121 -0.25 5.27 -18.73
N LYS A 122 -0.10 4.16 -19.47
CA LYS A 122 -1.17 3.63 -20.33
C LYS A 122 -2.27 3.03 -19.48
N GLU A 123 -1.90 2.20 -18.51
CA GLU A 123 -2.85 1.63 -17.54
C GLU A 123 -3.49 2.73 -16.68
N ALA A 124 -2.70 3.68 -16.18
CA ALA A 124 -3.22 4.82 -15.42
C ALA A 124 -4.24 5.64 -16.22
N GLY A 125 -3.98 5.88 -17.51
CA GLY A 125 -4.89 6.56 -18.42
C GLY A 125 -6.19 5.80 -18.64
N TYR A 126 -6.11 4.48 -18.90
CA TYR A 126 -7.27 3.60 -19.00
C TYR A 126 -8.13 3.60 -17.73
N LEU A 127 -7.51 3.46 -16.56
CA LEU A 127 -8.20 3.48 -15.28
C LEU A 127 -8.89 4.82 -15.03
N CYS A 128 -8.24 5.95 -15.35
CA CYS A 128 -8.87 7.26 -15.25
C CYS A 128 -10.12 7.38 -16.13
N THR A 129 -10.08 6.89 -17.38
CA THR A 129 -11.26 6.83 -18.25
C THR A 129 -12.37 6.00 -17.61
N MET A 130 -12.06 4.81 -17.10
CA MET A 130 -13.04 3.91 -16.47
C MET A 130 -13.65 4.49 -15.19
N PHE A 131 -12.86 5.26 -14.41
CA PHE A 131 -13.34 5.95 -13.22
C PHE A 131 -14.32 7.06 -13.60
N LEU A 132 -13.99 7.90 -14.59
CA LEU A 132 -14.88 8.96 -15.07
C LEU A 132 -16.19 8.38 -15.63
N TYR A 133 -16.10 7.33 -16.44
CA TYR A 133 -17.27 6.62 -16.96
C TYR A 133 -18.18 6.12 -15.84
N THR A 134 -17.60 5.46 -14.83
CA THR A 134 -18.38 4.96 -13.67
C THR A 134 -19.02 6.11 -12.89
N LEU A 135 -18.29 7.19 -12.62
CA LEU A 135 -18.81 8.36 -11.90
C LEU A 135 -19.87 9.16 -12.70
N ASN A 136 -19.99 8.93 -14.01
CA ASN A 136 -21.00 9.55 -14.88
C ASN A 136 -22.30 8.73 -14.99
N LYS A 137 -22.32 7.48 -14.52
CA LYS A 137 -23.54 6.66 -14.52
C LYS A 137 -24.61 7.25 -13.59
N GLU A 138 -25.87 6.95 -13.89
CA GLU A 138 -26.98 7.24 -12.98
C GLU A 138 -26.72 6.60 -11.62
N LYS A 139 -27.04 7.34 -10.56
CA LYS A 139 -26.68 6.96 -9.20
C LYS A 139 -27.50 5.75 -8.76
N SER A 140 -26.81 4.64 -8.49
CA SER A 140 -27.38 3.49 -7.79
C SER A 140 -27.23 3.66 -6.27
N GLU A 141 -27.88 2.79 -5.49
CA GLU A 141 -27.66 2.69 -4.04
C GLU A 141 -26.18 2.41 -3.69
N LEU A 142 -25.41 1.86 -4.63
CA LEU A 142 -23.98 1.53 -4.46
C LEU A 142 -23.04 2.69 -4.82
N ALA A 143 -23.56 3.84 -5.26
CA ALA A 143 -22.73 4.97 -5.71
C ALA A 143 -21.72 5.44 -4.66
N HIS A 144 -22.05 5.35 -3.37
CA HIS A 144 -21.11 5.70 -2.29
C HIS A 144 -19.95 4.71 -2.17
N TYR A 145 -20.23 3.41 -2.30
CA TYR A 145 -19.20 2.36 -2.30
C TYR A 145 -18.27 2.52 -3.51
N GLU A 146 -18.83 2.70 -4.71
CA GLU A 146 -18.07 2.91 -5.94
C GLU A 146 -17.20 4.16 -5.85
N TRP A 147 -17.74 5.26 -5.32
CA TRP A 147 -17.00 6.50 -5.08
C TRP A 147 -15.79 6.29 -4.15
N ASN A 148 -15.97 5.58 -3.03
CA ASN A 148 -14.86 5.27 -2.10
C ASN A 148 -13.77 4.44 -2.80
N VAL A 149 -14.16 3.41 -3.54
CA VAL A 149 -13.22 2.55 -4.28
C VAL A 149 -12.45 3.35 -5.32
N ILE A 150 -13.14 4.17 -6.12
CA ILE A 150 -12.52 5.01 -7.14
C ILE A 150 -11.56 6.02 -6.53
N THR A 151 -11.97 6.68 -5.45
CA THR A 151 -11.14 7.70 -4.79
C THR A 151 -9.86 7.07 -4.23
N ASN A 152 -9.95 5.92 -3.55
CA ASN A 152 -8.77 5.20 -3.07
C ASN A 152 -7.83 4.77 -4.19
N LYS A 153 -8.38 4.29 -5.33
CA LYS A 153 -7.57 3.92 -6.50
C LYS A 153 -6.92 5.14 -7.16
N ALA A 154 -7.62 6.27 -7.25
CA ALA A 154 -7.08 7.51 -7.80
C ALA A 154 -5.93 8.06 -6.93
N VAL A 155 -6.05 7.97 -5.60
CA VAL A 155 -4.96 8.30 -4.66
C VAL A 155 -3.77 7.36 -4.87
N LYS A 156 -3.99 6.05 -5.05
CA LYS A 156 -2.90 5.11 -5.37
C LYS A 156 -2.19 5.50 -6.67
N LEU A 157 -2.95 5.77 -7.75
CA LEU A 157 -2.40 6.24 -9.03
C LEU A 157 -1.60 7.55 -8.88
N PHE A 158 -2.07 8.49 -8.05
CA PHE A 158 -1.36 9.73 -7.77
C PHE A 158 0.06 9.45 -7.24
N PHE A 159 0.20 8.55 -6.27
CA PHE A 159 1.51 8.18 -5.71
C PHE A 159 2.38 7.44 -6.73
N GLU A 160 1.80 6.49 -7.46
CA GLU A 160 2.51 5.75 -8.53
C GLU A 160 3.06 6.72 -9.58
N LEU A 161 2.24 7.64 -10.10
CA LEU A 161 2.64 8.65 -11.08
C LEU A 161 3.75 9.60 -10.56
N HIS A 162 3.83 9.82 -9.25
CA HIS A 162 4.92 10.55 -8.58
C HIS A 162 6.15 9.70 -8.22
N ASN A 163 6.20 8.42 -8.60
CA ASN A 163 7.26 7.45 -8.22
C ASN A 163 7.37 7.21 -6.71
N THR A 164 6.29 7.42 -5.98
CA THR A 164 6.28 7.32 -4.53
C THR A 164 5.40 6.14 -4.14
N TRP A 165 5.86 5.29 -3.24
CA TRP A 165 5.00 4.24 -2.69
C TRP A 165 3.84 4.88 -1.91
N LEU A 166 2.65 4.27 -1.98
CA LEU A 166 1.50 4.70 -1.16
C LEU A 166 1.92 4.65 0.32
N PRO A 167 1.89 5.79 1.04
CA PRO A 167 2.27 5.83 2.45
C PRO A 167 1.18 5.22 3.34
N LYS A 168 1.47 5.10 4.64
CA LYS A 168 0.48 4.63 5.62
C LYS A 168 -0.74 5.56 5.66
N PRO A 169 -1.95 5.06 6.00
CA PRO A 169 -3.19 5.83 5.94
C PRO A 169 -3.10 7.22 6.61
N PHE A 170 -2.53 7.31 7.81
CA PHE A 170 -2.39 8.57 8.55
C PHE A 170 -1.38 9.57 7.95
N GLN A 171 -0.58 9.15 6.97
CA GLN A 171 0.42 9.98 6.29
C GLN A 171 -0.02 10.42 4.89
N ILE A 172 -1.11 9.84 4.35
CA ILE A 172 -1.57 10.11 2.98
C ILE A 172 -1.81 11.59 2.76
N GLU A 173 -2.57 12.24 3.65
CA GLU A 173 -2.93 13.66 3.55
C GLU A 173 -1.69 14.56 3.45
N THR A 174 -0.80 14.46 4.45
CA THR A 174 0.45 15.21 4.51
C THR A 174 1.29 14.97 3.26
N LYS A 175 1.38 13.72 2.81
CA LYS A 175 2.23 13.39 1.66
C LYS A 175 1.67 13.89 0.33
N ILE A 176 0.36 13.86 0.16
CA ILE A 176 -0.29 14.48 -0.99
C ILE A 176 0.01 15.99 -1.01
N LYS A 177 -0.15 16.67 0.14
CA LYS A 177 0.08 18.11 0.27
C LYS A 177 1.53 18.52 -0.03
N GLU A 178 2.49 17.69 0.35
CA GLU A 178 3.91 17.87 0.03
C GLU A 178 4.21 17.71 -1.47
N LEU A 179 3.62 16.69 -2.10
CA LEU A 179 3.89 16.34 -3.51
C LEU A 179 3.18 17.27 -4.48
N ASP A 180 1.90 17.58 -4.24
CA ASP A 180 1.08 18.39 -5.13
C ASP A 180 -0.08 19.07 -4.38
N ARG A 181 0.10 20.37 -4.10
CA ARG A 181 -0.91 21.19 -3.40
C ARG A 181 -2.21 21.38 -4.17
N ASP A 182 -2.19 21.32 -5.49
CA ASP A 182 -3.41 21.51 -6.29
C ASP A 182 -4.23 20.22 -6.33
N PHE A 183 -3.57 19.07 -6.45
CA PHE A 183 -4.24 17.79 -6.23
C PHE A 183 -4.81 17.69 -4.81
N PHE A 184 -4.05 18.14 -3.81
CA PHE A 184 -4.49 18.15 -2.40
C PHE A 184 -5.82 18.88 -2.21
N LYS A 185 -6.01 20.05 -2.84
CA LYS A 185 -7.28 20.80 -2.74
C LYS A 185 -8.46 19.96 -3.24
N PHE A 186 -8.32 19.27 -4.37
CA PHE A 186 -9.40 18.41 -4.89
C PHE A 186 -9.65 17.21 -3.98
N PHE A 187 -8.58 16.58 -3.48
CA PHE A 187 -8.66 15.47 -2.54
C PHE A 187 -9.39 15.87 -1.24
N GLU A 188 -8.93 16.94 -0.58
CA GLU A 188 -9.51 17.45 0.67
C GLU A 188 -10.98 17.82 0.49
N MET A 189 -11.31 18.58 -0.55
CA MET A 189 -12.70 18.93 -0.84
C MET A 189 -13.56 17.69 -1.10
N ALA A 190 -13.06 16.68 -1.82
CA ALA A 190 -13.84 15.48 -2.12
C ALA A 190 -14.22 14.69 -0.84
N TYR A 191 -13.38 14.68 0.20
CA TYR A 191 -13.68 14.00 1.46
C TYR A 191 -14.55 14.82 2.41
N LEU A 192 -14.38 16.15 2.45
CA LEU A 192 -15.11 17.03 3.36
C LEU A 192 -16.50 17.45 2.85
N SER A 193 -16.79 17.30 1.56
CA SER A 193 -18.05 17.76 0.97
C SER A 193 -19.23 16.80 1.21
N LYS A 194 -20.45 17.27 0.94
CA LYS A 194 -21.66 16.43 0.90
C LYS A 194 -21.58 15.43 -0.26
N LEU A 195 -22.26 14.29 -0.14
CA LEU A 195 -22.17 13.15 -1.07
C LEU A 195 -22.29 13.55 -2.56
N GLU A 196 -23.22 14.45 -2.88
CA GLU A 196 -23.49 14.90 -4.25
C GLU A 196 -22.30 15.68 -4.85
N ASP A 197 -21.61 16.47 -4.02
CA ASP A 197 -20.43 17.24 -4.43
C ASP A 197 -19.18 16.35 -4.52
N ARG A 198 -19.11 15.26 -3.73
CA ARG A 198 -17.95 14.35 -3.71
C ARG A 198 -17.68 13.75 -5.08
N ILE A 199 -18.71 13.32 -5.78
CA ILE A 199 -18.57 12.73 -7.13
C ILE A 199 -17.97 13.74 -8.10
N ASN A 200 -18.50 14.97 -8.12
CA ASN A 200 -18.02 16.02 -9.01
C ASN A 200 -16.58 16.45 -8.67
N LEU A 201 -16.23 16.49 -7.38
CA LEU A 201 -14.87 16.81 -6.93
C LEU A 201 -13.89 15.68 -7.25
N THR A 202 -14.29 14.42 -7.10
CA THR A 202 -13.48 13.26 -7.52
C THR A 202 -13.27 13.26 -9.03
N LYS A 203 -14.26 13.65 -9.85
CA LYS A 203 -14.06 13.83 -11.30
C LYS A 203 -12.97 14.86 -11.60
N LYS A 204 -13.04 16.04 -10.98
CA LYS A 204 -12.01 17.08 -11.12
C LYS A 204 -10.63 16.60 -10.68
N MET A 205 -10.56 15.80 -9.61
CA MET A 205 -9.33 15.16 -9.15
C MET A 205 -8.74 14.22 -10.21
N ILE A 206 -9.58 13.41 -10.88
CA ILE A 206 -9.15 12.48 -11.95
C ILE A 206 -8.74 13.25 -13.21
N GLU A 207 -9.53 14.23 -13.64
CA GLU A 207 -9.20 15.11 -14.78
C GLU A 207 -7.88 15.85 -14.56
N TYR A 208 -7.63 16.27 -13.32
CA TYR A 208 -6.35 16.85 -12.95
C TYR A 208 -5.19 15.87 -13.16
N LEU A 209 -5.31 14.60 -12.73
CA LEU A 209 -4.27 13.58 -12.97
C LEU A 209 -4.01 13.38 -14.46
N ILE A 210 -5.07 13.28 -15.26
CA ILE A 210 -4.98 13.12 -16.72
C ILE A 210 -4.17 14.26 -17.33
N LYS A 211 -4.54 15.51 -17.01
CA LYS A 211 -3.89 16.71 -17.54
C LYS A 211 -2.46 16.86 -17.05
N LYS A 212 -2.23 16.70 -15.74
CA LYS A 212 -0.92 16.87 -15.07
C LYS A 212 0.12 15.92 -15.63
N PHE A 213 -0.25 14.65 -15.83
CA PHE A 213 0.71 13.61 -16.24
C PHE A 213 0.69 13.30 -17.74
N ASN A 214 -0.13 14.02 -18.51
CA ASN A 214 -0.40 13.79 -19.92
C ASN A 214 -0.77 12.32 -20.16
N LEU A 215 -1.78 11.83 -19.42
CA LEU A 215 -2.17 10.43 -19.48
C LEU A 215 -2.94 10.16 -20.79
N PRO A 216 -2.58 9.10 -21.55
CA PRO A 216 -3.33 8.72 -22.73
C PRO A 216 -4.75 8.38 -22.31
N GLN A 217 -5.73 9.12 -22.82
CA GLN A 217 -7.11 8.70 -22.69
C GLN A 217 -7.34 7.64 -23.75
N THR A 218 -7.85 6.48 -23.32
CA THR A 218 -8.55 5.61 -24.27
C THR A 218 -9.69 6.48 -24.77
N ARG A 219 -9.54 7.07 -25.96
CA ARG A 219 -10.64 7.76 -26.62
C ARG A 219 -11.82 6.84 -26.47
N GLU A 220 -12.86 7.32 -25.80
CA GLU A 220 -14.16 6.69 -25.86
C GLU A 220 -14.34 6.35 -27.33
N ILE A 221 -14.47 5.06 -27.65
CA ILE A 221 -15.17 4.69 -28.87
C ILE A 221 -16.59 5.15 -28.57
N TYR A 222 -16.84 6.45 -28.78
CA TYR A 222 -18.16 7.00 -28.91
C TYR A 222 -18.67 6.39 -30.20
N PHE A 223 -19.42 5.29 -30.08
CA PHE A 223 -20.45 5.05 -31.08
C PHE A 223 -21.36 6.27 -30.98
N LEU A 224 -21.30 7.14 -32.00
CA LEU A 224 -22.31 8.17 -32.16
C LEU A 224 -23.66 7.45 -32.12
N LYS A 225 -24.64 8.08 -31.48
CA LYS A 225 -26.01 7.53 -31.30
C LYS A 225 -26.72 7.18 -32.61
N ASP A 226 -26.09 7.41 -33.76
CA ASP A 226 -26.62 7.27 -35.11
C ASP A 226 -25.97 6.13 -35.91
N GLU A 227 -25.25 5.19 -35.28
CA GLU A 227 -24.82 3.93 -35.91
C GLU A 227 -25.72 2.73 -35.52
N ASN A 228 -27.03 2.86 -35.76
CA ASN A 228 -27.97 1.74 -35.92
C ASN A 228 -29.03 2.08 -36.97
#